data_AF-A0A4Y2T3W5-F1
#
_entry.id   AF-A0A4Y2T3W5-F1
#
_cell.length_a   1.000
_cell.length_b   1.000
_cell.length_c   1.000
_cell.angle_alpha   90.00
_cell.angle_beta   90.00
_cell.angle_gamma   90.00
#
_symmetry.space_group_name_H-M   'P 1'
#
loop_
_entity.id
_entity.type
_entity.pdbx_description
1 polymer ?
#
loop_
_entity_poly.entity_id
_entity_poly.type
_entity_poly.pdbx_seq_one_letter_code
_entity_poly.pdbx_strand_id
1 'polypeptide(L)'
;HIEWRKEWKIDTILTDYKPLEVCKYTPTSFVGFDKEGSLVRYFDMGNPDNKGMFNSIKKTEFLKYCFYVGEQDAERSRQHSLK
;
A
#
# COMPACT_ATOMS: atom_id res chain seq x y z
N HIS A 1 18.25 -0.29 -1.86
CA HIS A 1 17.03 0.39 -2.35
C HIS A 1 16.87 0.23 -3.87
N ILE A 2 17.87 0.57 -4.69
CA ILE A 2 17.78 0.52 -6.17
C ILE A 2 17.51 -0.90 -6.71
N GLU A 3 18.32 -1.90 -6.34
CA GLU A 3 18.12 -3.27 -6.83
C GLU A 3 16.77 -3.87 -6.41
N TRP A 4 16.30 -3.55 -5.20
CA TRP A 4 14.97 -3.97 -4.74
C TRP A 4 13.85 -3.33 -5.59
N ARG A 5 13.96 -2.04 -5.96
CA ARG A 5 12.98 -1.40 -6.84
C ARG A 5 12.93 -2.07 -8.21
N LYS A 6 14.10 -2.45 -8.74
CA LYS A 6 14.23 -3.17 -10.01
C LYS A 6 13.62 -4.57 -9.94
N GLU A 7 13.95 -5.34 -8.90
CA GLU A 7 13.43 -6.70 -8.69
C GLU A 7 11.90 -6.71 -8.56
N TRP A 8 11.34 -5.78 -7.80
CA TRP A 8 9.91 -5.72 -7.51
C TRP A 8 9.11 -4.86 -8.49
N LYS A 9 9.77 -4.27 -9.50
CA LYS A 9 9.18 -3.37 -10.51
C LYS A 9 8.41 -2.21 -9.85
N ILE A 10 9.01 -1.58 -8.86
CA ILE A 10 8.33 -0.57 -8.04
C ILE A 10 8.00 0.67 -8.86
N ASP A 11 8.87 1.07 -9.80
CA ASP A 11 8.66 2.28 -10.62
C ASP A 11 7.43 2.19 -11.54
N THR A 12 6.98 0.97 -11.89
CA THR A 12 5.79 0.74 -12.73
C THR A 12 4.65 0.06 -11.96
N ILE A 13 4.77 -0.09 -10.64
CA ILE A 13 3.81 -0.87 -9.86
C ILE A 13 2.40 -0.26 -9.88
N LEU A 14 2.28 1.06 -10.00
CA LEU A 14 0.99 1.75 -10.03
C LEU A 14 0.21 1.49 -11.34
N THR A 15 0.90 1.16 -12.43
CA THR A 15 0.29 0.86 -13.74
C THR A 15 0.14 -0.63 -13.97
N ASP A 16 1.14 -1.42 -13.58
CA ASP A 16 1.25 -2.83 -13.99
C ASP A 16 0.60 -3.80 -13.01
N TYR A 17 0.47 -3.40 -11.74
CA TYR A 17 -0.05 -4.28 -10.69
C TYR A 17 -1.53 -4.00 -10.40
N LYS A 18 -2.31 -5.08 -10.45
CA LYS A 18 -3.70 -5.08 -10.02
C LYS A 18 -3.81 -5.87 -8.70
N PRO A 19 -4.14 -5.23 -7.57
CA PRO A 19 -4.38 -5.92 -6.31
C PRO A 19 -5.43 -7.02 -6.46
N LEU A 20 -5.22 -8.14 -5.77
CA LEU A 20 -6.19 -9.22 -5.69
C LEU A 20 -7.39 -8.81 -4.84
N GLU A 21 -8.54 -9.45 -5.08
CA GLU A 21 -9.79 -9.13 -4.37
C GLU A 21 -9.64 -9.24 -2.85
N VAL A 22 -8.87 -10.23 -2.37
CA VAL A 22 -8.58 -10.42 -0.94
C VAL A 22 -7.89 -9.21 -0.29
N CYS A 23 -7.13 -8.41 -1.05
CA CYS A 23 -6.43 -7.25 -0.51
C CYS A 23 -7.37 -6.17 0.03
N LYS A 24 -8.65 -6.16 -0.38
CA LYS A 24 -9.65 -5.21 0.15
C LYS A 24 -9.96 -5.42 1.63
N TYR A 25 -9.66 -6.59 2.17
CA TYR A 25 -9.82 -6.91 3.59
C TYR A 25 -8.55 -6.57 4.40
N THR A 26 -7.50 -6.03 3.77
CA THR A 26 -6.36 -5.50 4.51
C THR A 26 -6.85 -4.33 5.38
N PRO A 27 -6.57 -4.33 6.68
CA PRO A 27 -7.13 -3.36 7.63
C PRO A 27 -6.42 -2.00 7.53
N THR A 28 -6.35 -1.41 6.34
CA THR A 28 -5.69 -0.12 6.12
C THR A 28 -6.44 0.78 5.16
N SER A 29 -6.46 2.08 5.48
CA SER A 29 -7.10 3.10 4.65
C SER A 29 -6.31 4.41 4.66
N PHE A 30 -6.27 5.09 3.52
CA PHE A 30 -5.82 6.49 3.47
C PHE A 30 -6.90 7.37 4.11
N VAL A 31 -6.51 8.26 5.01
CA VAL A 31 -7.43 9.12 5.77
C VAL A 31 -7.40 10.56 5.26
N GLY A 32 -6.23 11.06 4.87
CA GLY A 32 -6.07 12.44 4.44
C GLY A 32 -4.66 12.96 4.69
N PHE A 33 -4.54 14.27 4.85
CA PHE A 33 -3.32 14.95 5.25
C PHE A 33 -3.53 15.62 6.61
N ASP A 34 -2.50 15.63 7.45
CA ASP A 34 -2.54 16.36 8.71
C ASP A 34 -2.34 17.87 8.50
N LYS A 35 -2.25 18.62 9.60
CA LYS A 35 -2.11 20.09 9.57
C LYS A 35 -0.77 20.56 8.96
N GLU A 36 0.22 19.68 8.89
CA GLU A 36 1.54 19.96 8.34
C GLU A 36 1.66 19.48 6.88
N GLY A 37 0.58 18.91 6.32
CA GLY A 37 0.56 18.37 4.96
C GLY A 37 1.16 16.97 4.84
N SER A 38 1.39 16.26 5.96
CA SER A 38 1.87 14.89 5.94
C SER A 38 0.72 13.91 5.67
N LEU A 39 0.95 12.92 4.83
CA LEU A 39 -0.05 11.89 4.52
C LEU A 39 -0.35 11.02 5.75
N VAL A 40 -1.63 10.84 6.05
CA VAL A 40 -2.12 10.01 7.15
C VAL A 40 -2.79 8.76 6.59
N ARG A 41 -2.29 7.60 6.98
CA ARG A 41 -2.88 6.29 6.75
C ARG A 41 -3.22 5.63 8.07
N TYR A 42 -4.42 5.09 8.17
CA TYR A 42 -4.88 4.34 9.32
C TYR A 42 -4.64 2.84 9.13
N PHE A 43 -4.34 2.15 10.23
CA PHE A 43 -4.25 0.71 10.29
C PHE A 43 -5.09 0.21 11.46
N ASP A 44 -6.11 -0.61 11.19
CA ASP A 44 -6.97 -1.17 12.22
C ASP A 44 -6.32 -2.43 12.83
N MET A 45 -5.89 -2.30 14.08
CA MET A 45 -5.29 -3.37 14.87
C MET A 45 -6.30 -4.07 15.80
N GLY A 46 -7.55 -3.61 15.87
CA GLY A 46 -8.52 -4.06 16.88
C GLY A 46 -9.01 -5.49 16.64
N ASN A 47 -9.38 -5.82 15.40
CA ASN A 47 -9.82 -7.17 15.04
C ASN A 47 -9.51 -7.53 13.56
N PRO A 48 -8.24 -7.49 13.14
CA PRO A 48 -7.89 -7.87 11.78
C PRO A 48 -8.04 -9.38 11.58
N ASP A 49 -8.66 -9.80 10.46
CA ASP A 49 -8.71 -11.22 10.05
C ASP A 49 -7.37 -11.67 9.45
N ASN A 50 -6.31 -11.63 10.27
CA ASN A 50 -4.96 -12.01 9.87
C ASN A 50 -4.91 -13.46 9.39
N LYS A 51 -5.68 -14.36 10.03
CA LYS A 51 -5.72 -15.78 9.68
C LYS A 51 -6.37 -15.97 8.31
N GLY A 52 -7.51 -15.33 8.04
CA GLY A 52 -8.16 -15.38 6.73
C GLY A 52 -7.29 -14.79 5.64
N MET A 53 -6.66 -13.64 5.91
CA MET A 53 -5.72 -13.00 4.98
C MET A 53 -4.55 -13.94 4.62
N PHE A 54 -3.77 -14.41 5.60
CA PHE A 54 -2.58 -15.22 5.33
C PHE A 54 -2.89 -16.62 4.76
N ASN A 55 -4.10 -17.14 4.92
CA ASN A 55 -4.54 -18.36 4.26
C ASN A 55 -5.06 -18.14 2.84
N SER A 56 -5.40 -16.90 2.48
CA SER A 56 -6.04 -16.56 1.20
C SER A 56 -5.08 -15.93 0.19
N ILE A 57 -3.91 -15.46 0.62
CA ILE A 57 -2.91 -14.82 -0.24
C ILE A 57 -1.51 -15.34 0.03
N LYS A 58 -0.68 -15.43 -1.02
CA LYS A 58 0.75 -15.71 -0.85
C LYS A 58 1.44 -14.52 -0.18
N LYS A 59 2.42 -14.81 0.68
CA LYS A 59 3.24 -13.77 1.35
C LYS A 59 3.85 -12.77 0.36
N THR A 60 4.36 -13.25 -0.78
CA THR A 60 4.94 -12.39 -1.82
C THR A 60 3.92 -11.46 -2.46
N GLU A 61 2.69 -11.94 -2.67
CA GLU A 61 1.59 -11.12 -3.21
C GLU A 61 1.12 -10.09 -2.20
N PHE A 62 1.04 -10.45 -0.91
CA PHE A 62 0.74 -9.50 0.15
C PHE A 62 1.82 -8.41 0.27
N LEU A 63 3.09 -8.78 0.23
CA LEU A 63 4.20 -7.82 0.21
C LEU A 63 4.12 -6.88 -0.98
N LYS A 64 3.82 -7.40 -2.17
CA LYS A 64 3.64 -6.59 -3.38
C LYS A 64 2.49 -5.59 -3.23
N TYR A 65 1.39 -6.02 -2.60
CA TYR A 65 0.29 -5.12 -2.26
C TYR A 65 0.73 -3.99 -1.29
N CYS A 66 1.51 -4.30 -0.26
CA CYS A 66 2.05 -3.28 0.63
C CYS A 66 2.93 -2.26 -0.11
N PHE A 67 3.76 -2.72 -1.06
CA PHE A 67 4.58 -1.83 -1.88
C PHE A 67 3.74 -0.94 -2.79
N TYR A 68 2.69 -1.50 -3.40
CA TYR A 68 1.74 -0.75 -4.20
C TYR A 68 1.05 0.36 -3.39
N VAL A 69 0.59 0.04 -2.18
CA VAL A 69 -0.02 1.02 -1.26
C VAL A 69 0.98 2.12 -0.89
N GLY A 70 2.23 1.76 -0.60
CA GLY A 70 3.28 2.73 -0.29
C GLY A 70 3.59 3.68 -1.45
N GLU A 71 3.72 3.17 -2.68
CA GLU A 71 3.93 4.02 -3.86
C GLU A 71 2.71 4.90 -4.17
N GLN A 72 1.49 4.40 -3.94
CA GLN A 72 0.28 5.24 -4.07
C GLN A 72 0.32 6.41 -3.10
N ASP A 73 0.75 6.18 -1.87
CA ASP A 73 0.85 7.24 -0.87
C ASP A 73 1.98 8.22 -1.20
N ALA A 74 3.12 7.73 -1.69
CA ALA A 74 4.19 8.59 -2.18
C ALA A 74 3.72 9.49 -3.33
N GLU A 75 2.93 8.96 -4.26
CA GLU A 75 2.31 9.72 -5.35
C GLU A 75 1.33 10.77 -4.81
N ARG A 76 0.43 10.39 -3.89
CA ARG A 76 -0.52 11.33 -3.24
C ARG A 76 0.22 12.46 -2.53
N SER A 77 1.28 12.16 -1.80
CA SER A 77 2.12 13.15 -1.12
C SER A 77 2.78 14.10 -2.12
N ARG A 78 3.38 13.58 -3.20
CA ARG A 78 3.96 14.43 -4.26
C ARG A 78 2.92 15.36 -4.89
N GLN A 79 1.72 14.85 -5.20
CA GLN A 79 0.63 15.66 -5.74
C GLN A 79 0.11 16.71 -4.75
N HIS A 80 0.13 16.42 -3.45
CA HIS A 80 -0.27 17.38 -2.43
C HIS A 80 0.74 18.51 -2.27
N SER A 81 2.04 18.21 -2.28
CA SER A 81 3.10 19.22 -2.19
C SER A 81 3.20 20.15 -3.40
N LEU A 82 2.61 19.76 -4.54
CA LEU A 82 2.56 20.58 -5.75
C LEU A 82 1.36 21.54 -5.80
N LYS A 83 0.42 21.43 -4.84
CA LYS A 83 -0.74 22.31 -4.71
C LYS A 83 -0.42 23.50 -3.82
#